data_AF-A0A9D8V063-F1
#
_entry.id   AF-A0A9D8V063-F1
#
_cell.length_a   1.000
_cell.length_b   1.000
_cell.length_c   1.000
_cell.angle_alpha   90.00
_cell.angle_beta   90.00
_cell.angle_gamma   90.00
#
_symmetry.space_group_name_H-M   'P 1'
#
loop_
_entity.id
_entity.type
_entity.pdbx_description
1 polymer ?
#
loop_
_entity_poly.entity_id
_entity_poly.type
_entity_poly.pdbx_seq_one_letter_code
_entity_poly.pdbx_strand_id
1 'polypeptide(L)'
;MPSVDQPGLCLKAPYIHRGANSGYQAINLAVHLGAAKIVLLGFDMQASDKPHWHGFHPSGLNNPNQINFDVWIRNFDAVPPFLARAGVDLVNCSRETALTCFRRGNLKDELNV
;
A
#
# COMPACT_ATOMS: atom_id res chain seq x y z
N MET A 1 0.03 16.09 -8.72
CA MET A 1 0.21 14.81 -9.41
C MET A 1 -1.18 14.24 -9.71
N PRO A 2 -1.67 14.25 -10.96
CA PRO A 2 -3.01 13.74 -11.26
C PRO A 2 -3.14 12.23 -10.97
N SER A 3 -4.28 11.82 -10.41
CA SER A 3 -4.57 10.42 -10.11
C SER A 3 -5.55 9.80 -11.12
N VAL A 4 -5.19 8.67 -11.70
CA VAL A 4 -5.97 7.94 -12.72
C VAL A 4 -6.49 6.62 -12.13
N ASP A 5 -7.66 6.19 -12.58
CA ASP A 5 -8.21 4.89 -12.22
C ASP A 5 -7.76 3.83 -13.22
N GLN A 6 -6.64 3.17 -12.90
CA GLN A 6 -6.01 2.10 -13.67
C GLN A 6 -5.36 1.09 -12.72
N PRO A 7 -5.25 -0.20 -13.09
CA PRO A 7 -4.56 -1.21 -12.27
C PRO A 7 -3.07 -0.95 -12.12
N GLY A 8 -2.46 -1.49 -11.06
CA GLY A 8 -1.01 -1.40 -10.84
C GLY A 8 -0.51 0.04 -10.65
N LEU A 9 0.78 0.29 -10.89
CA LEU A 9 1.37 1.62 -10.73
C LEU A 9 1.58 2.30 -12.08
N CYS A 10 1.52 3.63 -12.09
CA CYS A 10 1.99 4.40 -13.25
C CYS A 10 3.50 4.61 -13.17
N LEU A 11 4.25 4.18 -14.18
CA LEU A 11 5.70 4.45 -14.27
C LEU A 11 6.02 5.70 -15.11
N LYS A 12 5.00 6.48 -15.50
CA LYS A 12 5.15 7.70 -16.29
C LYS A 12 4.64 8.92 -15.52
N ALA A 13 5.56 9.75 -15.07
CA ALA A 13 5.21 11.03 -14.45
C ALA A 13 4.42 11.95 -15.42
N PRO A 14 3.52 12.80 -14.91
CA PRO A 14 3.24 13.07 -13.50
C PRO A 14 2.01 12.31 -12.97
N TYR A 15 1.66 11.14 -13.52
CA TYR A 15 0.44 10.42 -13.12
C TYR A 15 0.72 9.40 -12.00
N ILE A 16 -0.27 9.21 -11.13
CA ILE A 16 -0.33 8.08 -10.18
C ILE A 16 -1.63 7.33 -10.36
N HIS A 17 -1.66 6.06 -9.97
CA HIS A 17 -2.89 5.28 -9.95
C HIS A 17 -3.56 5.33 -8.58
N ARG A 18 -4.89 5.35 -8.55
CA ARG A 18 -5.67 5.63 -7.32
C ARG A 18 -5.63 4.52 -6.28
N GLY A 19 -5.80 3.25 -6.69
CA GLY A 19 -5.81 2.08 -5.80
C GLY A 19 -6.85 2.07 -4.67
N ALA A 20 -7.77 3.04 -4.66
CA ALA A 20 -8.82 3.25 -3.66
C ALA A 20 -8.36 3.50 -2.20
N ASN A 21 -7.06 3.70 -1.95
CA ASN A 21 -6.54 4.17 -0.65
C ASN A 21 -5.26 5.02 -0.85
N SER A 22 -4.95 5.89 0.10
CA SER A 22 -3.80 6.80 0.00
C SER A 22 -2.45 6.09 0.15
N GLY A 23 -2.39 4.98 0.89
CA GLY A 23 -1.16 4.18 1.02
C GLY A 23 -0.69 3.62 -0.33
N TYR A 24 -1.61 3.17 -1.16
CA TYR A 24 -1.34 2.74 -2.54
C TYR A 24 -0.72 3.88 -3.38
N GLN A 25 -1.31 5.07 -3.29
CA GLN A 25 -0.83 6.25 -4.02
C GLN A 25 0.57 6.67 -3.55
N ALA A 26 0.84 6.55 -2.25
CA ALA A 26 2.15 6.83 -1.68
C ALA A 26 3.24 5.90 -2.23
N ILE A 27 2.94 4.61 -2.46
CA ILE A 27 3.87 3.69 -3.13
C ILE A 27 4.18 4.18 -4.54
N ASN A 28 3.16 4.56 -5.32
CA ASN A 28 3.40 5.06 -6.69
C ASN A 28 4.26 6.35 -6.67
N LEU A 29 4.01 7.23 -5.71
CA LEU A 29 4.81 8.45 -5.53
C LEU A 29 6.26 8.12 -5.16
N ALA A 30 6.49 7.18 -4.24
CA ALA A 30 7.84 6.74 -3.86
C ALA A 30 8.63 6.19 -5.05
N VAL A 31 7.96 5.43 -5.94
CA VAL A 31 8.56 4.96 -7.21
C VAL A 31 8.99 6.16 -8.09
N HIS A 32 8.14 7.17 -8.25
CA HIS A 32 8.49 8.37 -9.04
C HIS A 32 9.61 9.19 -8.43
N LEU A 33 9.74 9.18 -7.10
CA LEU A 33 10.82 9.86 -6.38
C LEU A 33 12.14 9.06 -6.39
N GLY A 34 12.18 7.90 -7.04
CA GLY A 34 13.39 7.10 -7.22
C GLY A 34 13.78 6.26 -6.00
N ALA A 35 12.81 5.89 -5.15
CA ALA A 35 13.08 5.01 -4.03
C ALA A 35 13.56 3.63 -4.53
N ALA A 36 14.76 3.21 -4.12
CA ALA A 36 15.25 1.85 -4.39
C ALA A 36 14.61 0.79 -3.48
N LYS A 37 14.17 1.20 -2.28
CA LYS A 37 13.54 0.36 -1.27
C LYS A 37 12.34 1.07 -0.64
N ILE A 38 11.24 0.35 -0.44
CA ILE A 38 10.03 0.81 0.25
C ILE A 38 9.73 -0.15 1.40
N VAL A 39 9.67 0.39 2.62
CA VAL A 39 9.28 -0.36 3.84
C VAL A 39 7.88 0.07 4.25
N LEU A 40 6.92 -0.83 4.20
CA LEU A 40 5.54 -0.59 4.64
C LEU A 40 5.37 -0.98 6.12
N LEU A 41 4.60 -0.18 6.85
CA LEU A 41 4.23 -0.45 8.25
C LEU A 41 2.78 0.02 8.49
N GLY A 42 1.94 -0.83 9.07
CA GLY A 42 0.52 -0.58 9.28
C GLY A 42 -0.34 -0.80 8.02
N PHE A 43 0.18 -1.57 7.05
CA PHE A 43 -0.53 -1.98 5.84
C PHE A 43 -1.15 -3.37 6.07
N ASP A 44 -2.10 -3.41 7.00
CA ASP A 44 -2.67 -4.66 7.51
C ASP A 44 -3.74 -5.19 6.54
N MET A 45 -4.62 -4.30 6.06
CA MET A 45 -5.76 -4.62 5.18
C MET A 45 -6.69 -5.71 5.73
N GLN A 46 -6.88 -5.72 7.04
CA GLN A 46 -7.74 -6.67 7.73
C GLN A 46 -8.87 -5.91 8.45
N ALA A 47 -10.10 -6.41 8.31
CA ALA A 47 -11.18 -5.98 9.19
C ALA A 47 -11.04 -6.76 10.51
N SER A 48 -10.40 -6.15 11.51
CA SER A 48 -10.41 -6.67 12.88
C SER A 48 -11.55 -6.03 13.70
N ASP A 49 -11.49 -6.16 15.03
CA ASP A 49 -12.37 -5.45 15.97
C ASP A 49 -12.31 -3.92 15.83
N LYS A 50 -11.25 -3.39 15.20
CA LYS A 50 -11.05 -1.98 14.91
C LYS A 50 -10.55 -1.78 13.47
N PRO A 51 -11.17 -0.89 12.67
CA PRO A 51 -10.77 -0.69 11.26
C PRO A 51 -9.45 0.08 11.08
N HIS A 52 -8.95 0.71 12.16
CA HIS A 52 -7.68 1.43 12.20
C HIS A 52 -6.97 1.17 13.54
N TRP A 53 -5.67 1.46 13.61
CA TRP A 53 -4.89 1.36 14.85
C TRP A 53 -5.48 2.21 16.00
N HIS A 54 -6.07 3.37 15.68
CA HIS A 54 -6.72 4.26 16.64
C HIS A 54 -8.22 3.95 16.85
N GLY A 55 -8.74 2.88 16.25
CA GLY A 55 -10.17 2.55 16.29
C GLY A 55 -10.98 3.29 15.23
N PHE A 56 -12.28 3.39 15.49
CA PHE A 56 -13.21 4.05 14.59
C PHE A 56 -12.98 5.55 14.56
N HIS A 57 -13.06 6.14 13.37
CA HIS A 57 -13.19 7.58 13.25
C HIS A 57 -14.51 8.06 13.91
N PRO A 58 -14.53 9.30 14.43
CA PRO A 58 -15.75 9.91 14.94
C PRO A 58 -16.82 10.08 13.85
N SER A 59 -18.06 10.31 14.27
CA SER A 59 -19.19 10.57 13.36
C SER A 59 -18.86 11.66 12.34
N GLY A 60 -19.29 11.46 11.09
CA GLY A 60 -19.01 12.35 9.96
C GLY A 60 -17.79 11.96 9.13
N LEU A 61 -17.02 10.97 9.58
CA LEU A 61 -15.92 10.37 8.83
C LEU A 61 -16.21 8.91 8.50
N ASN A 62 -15.75 8.48 7.31
CA ASN A 62 -15.93 7.12 6.87
C ASN A 62 -14.95 6.18 7.58
N ASN A 63 -15.42 4.99 7.93
CA ASN A 63 -14.57 3.86 8.32
C ASN A 63 -14.65 2.79 7.24
N PRO A 64 -13.53 2.12 6.90
CA PRO A 64 -13.58 1.02 5.96
C PRO A 64 -14.34 -0.16 6.54
N ASN A 65 -14.97 -0.92 5.65
CA ASN A 65 -15.57 -2.21 5.95
C ASN A 65 -14.86 -3.31 5.13
N GLN A 66 -15.31 -4.57 5.28
CA GLN A 66 -14.72 -5.71 4.57
C GLN A 66 -14.65 -5.52 3.05
N ILE A 67 -15.68 -4.93 2.43
CA ILE A 67 -15.72 -4.69 0.98
C ILE A 67 -14.59 -3.73 0.57
N ASN A 68 -14.30 -2.70 1.38
CA ASN A 68 -13.18 -1.80 1.13
C ASN A 68 -11.85 -2.56 1.17
N PHE A 69 -11.64 -3.40 2.19
CA PHE A 69 -10.42 -4.19 2.32
C PHE A 69 -10.23 -5.17 1.15
N ASP A 70 -11.29 -5.87 0.73
CA ASP A 70 -11.23 -6.80 -0.41
C ASP A 70 -10.89 -6.11 -1.74
N VAL A 71 -11.36 -4.87 -1.93
CA VAL A 71 -10.97 -4.04 -3.08
C VAL A 71 -9.51 -3.63 -2.97
N TRP A 72 -9.06 -3.20 -1.80
CA TRP A 72 -7.68 -2.77 -1.61
C TRP A 72 -6.69 -3.91 -1.83
N ILE A 73 -6.95 -5.10 -1.25
CA ILE A 73 -6.11 -6.30 -1.43
C ILE A 73 -5.96 -6.62 -2.92
N ARG A 74 -7.07 -6.72 -3.65
CA ARG A 74 -7.05 -6.98 -5.10
C ARG A 74 -6.28 -5.93 -5.89
N ASN A 75 -6.37 -4.66 -5.50
CA ASN A 75 -5.60 -3.60 -6.16
C ASN A 75 -4.10 -3.76 -5.89
N PHE A 76 -3.69 -4.09 -4.66
CA PHE A 76 -2.29 -4.33 -4.32
C PHE A 76 -1.71 -5.55 -5.05
N ASP A 77 -2.50 -6.59 -5.34
CA ASP A 77 -2.04 -7.76 -6.11
C ASP A 77 -1.52 -7.41 -7.52
N ALA A 78 -1.97 -6.29 -8.09
CA ALA A 78 -1.51 -5.82 -9.40
C ALA A 78 -0.16 -5.06 -9.35
N VAL A 79 0.36 -4.74 -8.16
CA VAL A 79 1.53 -3.86 -7.96
C VAL A 79 2.89 -4.54 -8.24
N PRO A 80 3.16 -5.80 -7.82
CA PRO A 80 4.51 -6.38 -7.89
C PRO A 80 5.21 -6.33 -9.26
N PRO A 81 4.53 -6.58 -10.41
CA PRO A 81 5.17 -6.48 -11.72
C PRO A 81 5.71 -5.07 -12.04
N PHE A 82 5.07 -4.03 -11.51
CA PHE A 82 5.49 -2.65 -11.71
C PHE A 82 6.69 -2.27 -10.83
N LEU A 83 6.72 -2.77 -9.59
CA LEU A 83 7.88 -2.62 -8.72
C LEU A 83 9.11 -3.30 -9.32
N ALA A 84 8.95 -4.52 -9.84
CA ALA A 84 10.03 -5.24 -10.52
C ALA A 84 10.57 -4.47 -11.73
N ARG A 85 9.68 -3.93 -12.58
CA ARG A 85 10.06 -3.09 -13.73
C ARG A 85 10.75 -1.78 -13.32
N ALA A 86 10.39 -1.23 -12.17
CA ALA A 86 11.01 -0.03 -11.62
C ALA A 86 12.30 -0.31 -10.84
N GLY A 87 12.65 -1.60 -10.61
CA GLY A 87 13.81 -1.97 -9.80
C GLY A 87 13.66 -1.62 -8.32
N VAL A 88 12.43 -1.62 -7.79
CA VAL A 88 12.13 -1.23 -6.41
C VAL A 88 11.85 -2.46 -5.55
N ASP A 89 12.60 -2.61 -4.47
CA ASP A 89 12.32 -3.62 -3.43
C ASP A 89 11.26 -3.10 -2.45
N LEU A 90 10.14 -3.80 -2.31
CA LEU A 90 9.09 -3.45 -1.36
C LEU A 90 8.89 -4.57 -0.35
N VAL A 91 8.95 -4.21 0.93
CA VAL A 91 8.71 -5.12 2.06
C VAL A 91 7.59 -4.61 2.93
N ASN A 92 6.69 -5.51 3.34
CA ASN A 92 5.68 -5.21 4.35
C ASN A 92 6.13 -5.71 5.72
N CYS A 93 6.42 -4.77 6.61
CA CYS A 93 6.84 -5.01 7.99
C CYS A 93 5.70 -4.94 9.01
N SER A 94 4.45 -4.93 8.53
CA SER A 94 3.28 -5.01 9.40
C SER A 94 3.21 -6.38 10.09
N ARG A 95 2.93 -6.35 11.40
CA ARG A 95 2.93 -7.56 12.26
C ARG A 95 1.93 -8.61 11.80
N GLU A 96 0.76 -8.16 11.35
CA GLU A 96 -0.28 -8.96 10.73
C GLU A 96 -0.73 -8.22 9.47
N THR A 97 -0.96 -8.95 8.38
CA THR A 97 -1.40 -8.36 7.12
C THR A 97 -2.08 -9.39 6.24
N ALA A 98 -3.12 -8.97 5.53
CA ALA A 98 -3.77 -9.73 4.47
C ALA A 98 -3.07 -9.56 3.10
N LEU A 99 -2.12 -8.62 2.99
CA LEU A 99 -1.35 -8.44 1.77
C LEU A 99 -0.29 -9.54 1.62
N THR A 100 -0.58 -10.51 0.75
CA THR A 100 0.32 -11.65 0.47
C THR A 100 1.20 -11.43 -0.76
N CYS A 101 0.91 -10.41 -1.56
CA CYS A 101 1.63 -10.08 -2.79
C CYS A 101 3.01 -9.45 -2.58
N PHE A 102 3.36 -9.10 -1.34
CA PHE A 102 4.65 -8.52 -0.98
C PHE A 102 5.41 -9.44 -0.03
N ARG A 103 6.75 -9.44 -0.12
CA ARG A 103 7.57 -10.11 0.88
C ARG A 103 7.35 -9.47 2.25
N ARG A 104 7.35 -10.28 3.30
CA ARG A 104 7.25 -9.81 4.68
C ARG A 104 8.64 -9.70 5.30
N GLY A 105 8.82 -8.76 6.22
CA GLY A 105 10.09 -8.56 6.92
C GLY A 105 9.88 -8.08 8.35
N ASN A 106 10.93 -8.17 9.17
CA ASN A 106 10.95 -7.54 10.47
C ASN A 106 11.38 -6.08 10.32
N LEU A 107 10.64 -5.14 10.92
CA LEU A 107 10.94 -3.71 10.78
C LEU A 107 12.36 -3.36 11.24
N LYS A 108 12.84 -3.96 12.34
CA LYS A 108 14.17 -3.67 12.88
C LYS A 108 15.26 -4.08 11.89
N ASP A 109 15.12 -5.26 11.30
CA ASP A 109 16.11 -5.79 10.36
C ASP A 109 16.15 -4.99 9.06
N GLU A 110 14.98 -4.57 8.56
CA GLU A 110 14.89 -3.82 7.29
C GLU A 110 15.39 -2.37 7.38
N LEU A 111 15.51 -1.82 8.59
CA LEU A 111 16.01 -0.46 8.85
C LEU A 111 17.50 -0.42 9.23
N ASN A 112 18.10 -1.55 9.63
CA ASN A 112 19.53 -1.63 9.96
C ASN A 112 20.37 -1.86 8.70
N VAL A 113 20.26 -0.93 7.75
CA VAL A 113 21.05 -0.93 6.51
C VAL A 113 22.43 -0.33 6.74
#